data_AF-G4FBC9-F1
#
_entry.id   AF-G4FBC9-F1
#
_cell.length_a   1.000
_cell.length_b   1.000
_cell.length_c   1.000
_cell.angle_alpha   90.00
_cell.angle_beta   90.00
_cell.angle_gamma   90.00
#
_symmetry.space_group_name_H-M   'P 1'
#
loop_
_entity.id
_entity.type
_entity.pdbx_description
1 polymer ?
#
loop_
_entity_poly.entity_id
_entity_poly.type
_entity_poly.pdbx_seq_one_letter_code
_entity_poly.pdbx_strand_id
1 'polypeptide(L)'
;MTLPTIFRRSLIAVALGVTVSGTAAAQERELLNSSYDIARELFAAINPEFQAWWQEEHGEEIAISQSHGGSSAQARAILQGLRADVVTFNQVTDVQVLADAGLVAEDWQDAFENNASPYYSTTAFLVRKGNPKGIESWDDLVQEDVEMVFPNPKTSGNGRYTYLAAWGFAENEFDGDEEQIEEFMSTFLANVAVFDTGGRGATTSFIEREIGDVLISFESEVNNIRSEYGSDDYEVIVPPVSILAEFPVAVVGENAERNGNSDLAQSYLEYLYTEETQRLLAGFNYRVHNEAVVEEFADQFPETELLEVDDVFGSWDEVMETHFGSGGRLDQLQRR
;
A
#
# COMPACT_ATOMS: atom_id res chain seq x y z
N MET A 1 35.79 -8.05 94.26
CA MET A 1 34.32 -8.15 94.32
C MET A 1 33.77 -7.55 93.03
N THR A 2 33.06 -8.36 92.24
CA THR A 2 32.00 -8.03 91.25
C THR A 2 32.23 -7.01 90.10
N LEU A 3 32.14 -7.51 88.86
CA LEU A 3 31.81 -6.84 87.57
C LEU A 3 30.42 -6.11 87.60
N PRO A 4 29.91 -5.38 86.56
CA PRO A 4 30.30 -5.29 85.12
C PRO A 4 30.19 -3.91 84.38
N THR A 5 30.62 -3.93 83.11
CA THR A 5 30.36 -3.11 81.88
C THR A 5 29.31 -1.98 81.84
N ILE A 6 29.55 -0.93 81.01
CA ILE A 6 28.89 -0.70 79.71
C ILE A 6 29.50 0.51 78.93
N PHE A 7 29.71 0.24 77.63
CA PHE A 7 29.95 1.11 76.47
C PHE A 7 29.24 2.48 76.44
N ARG A 8 29.92 3.51 75.89
CA ARG A 8 29.29 4.49 74.96
C ARG A 8 30.33 5.09 74.01
N ARG A 9 30.27 4.64 72.76
CA ARG A 9 30.98 5.18 71.59
C ARG A 9 30.27 6.46 71.14
N SER A 10 31.02 7.54 70.93
CA SER A 10 30.53 8.73 70.22
C SER A 10 31.15 8.71 68.83
N LEU A 11 30.34 8.38 67.82
CA LEU A 11 30.70 8.48 66.40
C LEU A 11 30.00 9.71 65.83
N ILE A 12 30.81 10.67 65.38
CA ILE A 12 30.41 11.79 64.53
C ILE A 12 30.18 11.20 63.13
N ALA A 13 28.93 11.21 62.66
CA ALA A 13 28.57 10.82 61.30
C ALA A 13 28.51 12.08 60.43
N VAL A 14 29.47 12.20 59.51
CA VAL A 14 29.43 13.15 58.39
C VAL A 14 28.57 12.53 57.29
N ALA A 15 27.66 13.33 56.76
CA ALA A 15 26.70 12.95 55.72
C ALA A 15 27.38 12.69 54.36
N LEU A 16 26.92 11.64 53.66
CA LEU A 16 26.99 11.56 52.21
C LEU A 16 25.59 11.20 51.71
N GLY A 17 24.81 12.23 51.36
CA GLY A 17 23.54 12.04 50.67
C GLY A 17 23.83 11.67 49.22
N VAL A 18 23.82 10.37 48.92
CA VAL A 18 23.78 9.90 47.53
C VAL A 18 22.34 10.03 47.07
N THR A 19 22.02 11.15 46.41
CA THR A 19 20.86 11.22 45.53
C THR A 19 21.16 10.33 44.32
N VAL A 20 20.67 9.09 44.36
CA VAL A 20 20.52 8.28 43.14
C VAL A 20 19.42 8.94 42.34
N SER A 21 19.77 9.91 41.49
CA SER A 21 18.93 10.28 40.35
C SER A 21 18.94 9.09 39.42
N GLY A 22 18.01 8.16 39.64
CA GLY A 22 17.69 7.16 38.64
C GLY A 22 17.13 7.91 37.44
N THR A 23 17.95 8.10 36.42
CA THR A 23 17.42 8.21 35.07
C THR A 23 16.70 6.90 34.84
N ALA A 24 15.37 6.90 35.00
CA ALA A 24 14.56 5.88 34.36
C ALA A 24 14.99 5.93 32.89
N ALA A 25 15.61 4.85 32.40
CA ALA A 25 15.75 4.68 30.97
C ALA A 25 14.32 4.73 30.45
N ALA A 26 13.95 5.82 29.79
CA ALA A 26 12.69 5.91 29.10
C ALA A 26 12.64 4.69 28.19
N GLN A 27 11.60 3.89 28.32
CA GLN A 27 11.40 2.77 27.42
C GLN A 27 11.22 3.40 26.04
N GLU A 28 12.15 3.10 25.13
CA GLU A 28 12.12 3.57 23.74
C GLU A 28 10.72 3.28 23.18
N ARG A 29 10.01 4.34 22.76
CA ARG A 29 8.70 4.20 22.13
C ARG A 29 8.90 3.43 20.83
N GLU A 30 8.07 2.43 20.61
CA GLU A 30 8.11 1.62 19.40
C GLU A 30 6.82 1.82 18.62
N LEU A 31 6.91 2.29 17.39
CA LEU A 31 5.81 2.36 16.43
C LEU A 31 5.78 1.08 15.58
N LEU A 32 4.62 0.47 15.44
CA LEU A 32 4.38 -0.65 14.53
C LEU A 32 3.60 -0.20 13.30
N ASN A 33 4.28 -0.16 12.15
CA ASN A 33 3.65 0.00 10.84
C ASN A 33 3.25 -1.37 10.27
N SER A 34 1.96 -1.55 9.98
CA SER A 34 1.43 -2.70 9.23
C SER A 34 1.22 -2.31 7.77
N SER A 35 1.97 -2.94 6.87
CA SER A 35 2.05 -2.59 5.45
C SER A 35 1.91 -3.80 4.52
N TYR A 36 1.79 -3.55 3.22
CA TYR A 36 1.59 -4.58 2.20
C TYR A 36 2.91 -5.23 1.71
N ASP A 37 2.83 -6.40 1.09
CA ASP A 37 3.99 -7.29 0.79
C ASP A 37 5.20 -6.61 0.12
N ILE A 38 4.98 -5.65 -0.78
CA ILE A 38 6.01 -5.04 -1.64
C ILE A 38 6.53 -3.71 -1.06
N ALA A 39 5.97 -3.24 0.07
CA ALA A 39 6.39 -2.00 0.71
C ALA A 39 7.62 -2.13 1.62
N ARG A 40 8.20 -3.33 1.74
CA ARG A 40 9.28 -3.62 2.70
C ARG A 40 10.50 -2.74 2.48
N GLU A 41 10.97 -2.68 1.25
CA GLU A 41 12.17 -1.92 0.90
C GLU A 41 11.90 -0.41 0.98
N LEU A 42 10.68 0.02 0.63
CA LEU A 42 10.23 1.41 0.76
C LEU A 42 10.30 1.87 2.22
N PHE A 43 9.64 1.16 3.13
CA PHE A 43 9.63 1.57 4.54
C PHE A 43 10.96 1.30 5.24
N ALA A 44 11.78 0.35 4.77
CA ALA A 44 13.16 0.25 5.22
C ALA A 44 14.01 1.48 4.88
N ALA A 45 13.67 2.21 3.81
CA ALA A 45 14.32 3.46 3.43
C ALA A 45 13.73 4.68 4.16
N ILE A 46 12.40 4.77 4.30
CA ILE A 46 11.72 5.88 4.99
C ILE A 46 12.00 5.89 6.49
N ASN A 47 11.99 4.72 7.14
CA ASN A 47 12.00 4.64 8.60
C ASN A 47 13.24 5.30 9.24
N PRO A 48 14.48 5.08 8.77
CA PRO A 48 15.65 5.78 9.30
C PRO A 48 15.58 7.31 9.16
N GLU A 49 15.01 7.82 8.06
CA GLU A 49 14.85 9.25 7.81
C GLU A 49 13.84 9.87 8.79
N PHE A 50 12.69 9.21 8.98
CA PHE A 50 11.72 9.63 9.98
C PHE A 50 12.27 9.57 11.41
N GLN A 51 13.02 8.52 11.77
CA GLN A 51 13.65 8.41 13.09
C GLN A 51 14.62 9.57 13.34
N ALA A 52 15.43 9.94 12.34
CA ALA A 52 16.35 11.07 12.42
C ALA A 52 15.58 12.40 12.56
N TRP A 53 14.55 12.61 11.74
CA TRP A 53 13.68 13.78 11.81
C TRP A 53 12.99 13.90 13.17
N TRP A 54 12.43 12.81 13.70
CA TRP A 54 11.77 12.78 15.00
C TRP A 54 12.73 13.14 16.13
N GLN A 55 13.93 12.58 16.11
CA GLN A 55 14.98 12.89 17.10
C GLN A 55 15.42 14.36 17.03
N GLU A 56 15.50 14.95 15.84
CA GLU A 56 15.84 16.37 15.66
C GLU A 56 14.73 17.29 16.19
N GLU A 57 13.48 17.02 15.84
CA GLU A 57 12.33 17.87 16.20
C GLU A 57 11.89 17.72 17.66
N HIS A 58 11.95 16.50 18.20
CA HIS A 58 11.37 16.18 19.51
C HIS A 58 12.41 15.82 20.57
N GLY A 59 13.67 15.58 20.18
CA GLY A 59 14.72 15.17 21.12
C GLY A 59 14.51 13.77 21.70
N GLU A 60 13.70 12.93 21.04
CA GLU A 60 13.30 11.59 21.48
C GLU A 60 13.80 10.52 20.50
N GLU A 61 14.46 9.47 21.01
CA GLU A 61 14.80 8.27 20.23
C GLU A 61 13.58 7.34 20.20
N ILE A 62 13.25 6.82 19.02
CA ILE A 62 12.14 5.91 18.78
C ILE A 62 12.59 4.69 17.98
N ALA A 63 11.90 3.58 18.18
CA ALA A 63 12.01 2.39 17.36
C ALA A 63 10.83 2.30 16.39
N ILE A 64 11.07 1.71 15.21
CA ILE A 64 10.01 1.42 14.23
C ILE A 64 10.10 -0.05 13.84
N SER A 65 9.04 -0.78 14.16
CA SER A 65 8.82 -2.15 13.75
C SER A 65 7.89 -2.20 12.55
N GLN A 66 8.08 -3.21 11.70
CA GLN A 66 7.32 -3.35 10.46
C GLN A 66 6.70 -4.75 10.36
N SER A 67 5.42 -4.81 10.00
CA SER A 67 4.73 -6.05 9.63
C SER A 67 4.31 -5.97 8.17
N HIS A 68 4.80 -6.91 7.34
CA HIS A 68 4.46 -6.98 5.92
C HIS A 68 3.76 -8.29 5.57
N GLY A 69 2.76 -8.19 4.71
CA GLY A 69 1.95 -9.30 4.20
C GLY A 69 1.04 -8.77 3.10
N GLY A 70 0.28 -9.61 2.40
CA GLY A 70 -0.84 -9.10 1.59
C GLY A 70 -1.73 -8.19 2.46
N SER A 71 -2.09 -7.01 1.96
CA SER A 71 -2.81 -5.96 2.73
C SER A 71 -4.08 -6.49 3.41
N SER A 72 -4.90 -7.28 2.72
CA SER A 72 -6.08 -7.89 3.33
C SER A 72 -5.75 -8.93 4.41
N ALA A 73 -4.57 -9.55 4.38
CA ALA A 73 -4.09 -10.42 5.46
C ALA A 73 -3.63 -9.60 6.66
N GLN A 74 -3.00 -8.45 6.43
CA GLN A 74 -2.59 -7.51 7.48
C GLN A 74 -3.80 -6.89 8.19
N ALA A 75 -4.79 -6.41 7.45
CA ALA A 75 -6.05 -5.92 8.02
C ALA A 75 -6.72 -7.00 8.90
N ARG A 76 -6.78 -8.26 8.42
CA ARG A 76 -7.28 -9.39 9.23
C ARG A 76 -6.44 -9.66 10.47
N ALA A 77 -5.12 -9.51 10.41
CA ALA A 77 -4.26 -9.68 11.58
C ALA A 77 -4.56 -8.61 12.64
N ILE A 78 -4.83 -7.36 12.24
CA ILE A 78 -5.23 -6.26 13.12
C ILE A 78 -6.59 -6.56 13.77
N LEU A 79 -7.59 -6.98 12.99
CA LEU A 79 -8.88 -7.45 13.52
C LEU A 79 -8.74 -8.61 14.52
N GLN A 80 -7.69 -9.42 14.38
CA GLN A 80 -7.38 -10.56 15.26
C GLN A 80 -6.46 -10.19 16.43
N GLY A 81 -6.09 -8.91 16.58
CA GLY A 81 -5.37 -8.38 17.73
C GLY A 81 -3.92 -7.99 17.51
N LEU A 82 -3.43 -7.93 16.26
CA LEU A 82 -2.17 -7.25 15.94
C LEU A 82 -2.30 -5.76 16.28
N ARG A 83 -1.42 -5.25 17.13
CA ARG A 83 -1.49 -3.87 17.65
C ARG A 83 -0.66 -2.90 16.82
N ALA A 84 -0.94 -2.84 15.51
CA ALA A 84 -0.34 -1.83 14.66
C ALA A 84 -0.82 -0.44 15.08
N ASP A 85 0.07 0.55 15.10
CA ASP A 85 -0.26 1.95 15.38
C ASP A 85 -0.75 2.67 14.13
N VAL A 86 -0.19 2.29 12.98
CA VAL A 86 -0.52 2.83 11.66
C VAL A 86 -0.67 1.68 10.66
N VAL A 87 -1.50 1.92 9.64
CA VAL A 87 -1.56 1.11 8.43
C VAL A 87 -1.09 1.92 7.23
N THR A 88 -0.40 1.25 6.33
CA THR A 88 0.04 1.80 5.03
C THR A 88 -0.28 0.75 3.96
N PHE A 89 -1.49 0.79 3.41
CA PHE A 89 -2.00 -0.26 2.52
C PHE A 89 -2.01 0.18 1.06
N ASN A 90 -2.25 -0.77 0.16
CA ASN A 90 -2.31 -0.56 -1.29
C ASN A 90 -3.73 -0.67 -1.86
N GLN A 91 -4.76 -0.58 -1.00
CA GLN A 91 -6.16 -0.55 -1.41
C GLN A 91 -7.04 0.04 -0.30
N VAL A 92 -8.01 0.85 -0.71
CA VAL A 92 -9.01 1.53 0.15
C VAL A 92 -9.81 0.53 0.99
N THR A 93 -10.26 -0.56 0.37
CA THR A 93 -11.13 -1.55 1.03
C THR A 93 -10.53 -2.16 2.30
N ASP A 94 -9.20 -2.25 2.40
CA ASP A 94 -8.56 -2.86 3.58
C ASP A 94 -8.48 -1.90 4.77
N VAL A 95 -8.38 -0.59 4.52
CA VAL A 95 -8.51 0.41 5.58
C VAL A 95 -9.98 0.54 5.98
N GLN A 96 -10.89 0.52 5.01
CA GLN A 96 -12.34 0.58 5.26
C GLN A 96 -12.81 -0.54 6.19
N VAL A 97 -12.35 -1.77 5.99
CA VAL A 97 -12.67 -2.90 6.88
C VAL A 97 -12.22 -2.66 8.34
N LEU A 98 -11.15 -1.88 8.57
CA LEU A 98 -10.74 -1.49 9.92
C LEU A 98 -11.60 -0.36 10.50
N ALA A 99 -12.04 0.57 9.65
CA ALA A 99 -12.98 1.63 10.03
C ALA A 99 -14.35 1.04 10.40
N ASP A 100 -14.88 0.11 9.60
CA ASP A 100 -16.13 -0.60 9.89
C ASP A 100 -16.08 -1.39 11.22
N ALA A 101 -14.88 -1.83 11.62
CA ALA A 101 -14.63 -2.49 12.90
C ALA A 101 -14.41 -1.52 14.06
N GLY A 102 -14.39 -0.21 13.82
CA GLY A 102 -14.15 0.85 14.80
C GLY A 102 -12.70 0.98 15.26
N LEU A 103 -11.74 0.38 14.54
CA LEU A 103 -10.31 0.46 14.87
C LEU A 103 -9.61 1.66 14.23
N VAL A 104 -10.18 2.14 13.12
CA VAL A 104 -9.81 3.37 12.39
C VAL A 104 -11.03 4.30 12.42
N ALA A 105 -10.83 5.61 12.30
CA ALA A 105 -11.92 6.58 12.26
C ALA A 105 -12.88 6.31 11.08
N GLU A 106 -14.17 6.60 11.22
CA GLU A 106 -15.15 6.42 10.14
C GLU A 106 -14.85 7.34 8.94
N ASP A 107 -14.36 8.55 9.21
CA ASP A 107 -13.99 9.59 8.24
C ASP A 107 -12.48 9.61 7.93
N TRP A 108 -11.82 8.45 7.98
CA TRP A 108 -10.36 8.36 7.85
C TRP A 108 -9.80 8.90 6.53
N GLN A 109 -10.57 8.87 5.43
CA GLN A 109 -10.15 9.43 4.14
C GLN A 109 -9.97 10.95 4.21
N ASP A 110 -10.66 11.63 5.12
CA ASP A 110 -10.54 13.08 5.33
C ASP A 110 -9.39 13.44 6.30
N ALA A 111 -8.75 12.45 6.92
CA ALA A 111 -7.73 12.68 7.96
C ALA A 111 -6.41 13.23 7.40
N PHE A 112 -6.12 12.97 6.12
CA PHE A 112 -4.95 13.47 5.41
C PHE A 112 -5.34 13.87 3.98
N GLU A 113 -4.49 14.65 3.31
CA GLU A 113 -4.73 15.07 1.93
C GLU A 113 -4.86 13.87 0.96
N ASN A 114 -5.52 14.09 -0.18
CA ASN A 114 -5.68 13.11 -1.26
C ASN A 114 -6.31 11.79 -0.79
N ASN A 115 -7.45 11.86 -0.09
CA ASN A 115 -8.16 10.69 0.46
C ASN A 115 -7.29 9.82 1.36
N ALA A 116 -6.43 10.47 2.15
CA ALA A 116 -5.38 9.84 2.93
C ALA A 116 -4.42 8.94 2.14
N SER A 117 -4.10 9.34 0.91
CA SER A 117 -3.14 8.67 0.03
C SER A 117 -1.92 9.58 -0.21
N PRO A 118 -0.79 9.39 0.49
CA PRO A 118 0.41 10.19 0.26
C PRO A 118 1.06 9.91 -1.10
N TYR A 119 0.78 8.77 -1.68
CA TYR A 119 1.24 8.35 -2.99
C TYR A 119 0.20 7.43 -3.60
N TYR A 120 0.30 7.19 -4.89
CA TYR A 120 -0.64 6.38 -5.63
C TYR A 120 0.06 5.61 -6.74
N SER A 121 -0.71 4.78 -7.41
CA SER A 121 -0.27 4.07 -8.60
C SER A 121 -1.41 4.08 -9.62
N THR A 122 -1.20 3.37 -10.71
CA THR A 122 -2.24 3.05 -11.68
C THR A 122 -2.01 1.67 -12.24
N THR A 123 -2.93 1.14 -13.05
CA THR A 123 -2.71 -0.12 -13.75
C THR A 123 -1.85 0.11 -14.99
N ALA A 124 -0.83 -0.71 -15.17
CA ALA A 124 0.07 -0.71 -16.31
C ALA A 124 0.35 -2.15 -16.80
N PHE A 125 0.91 -2.24 -18.01
CA PHE A 125 1.22 -3.49 -18.68
C PHE A 125 2.73 -3.72 -18.71
N LEU A 126 3.16 -4.93 -18.35
CA LEU A 126 4.50 -5.41 -18.58
C LEU A 126 4.46 -6.39 -19.76
N VAL A 127 5.03 -5.98 -20.88
CA VAL A 127 5.09 -6.80 -22.10
C VAL A 127 6.50 -7.31 -22.33
N ARG A 128 6.61 -8.38 -23.12
CA ARG A 128 7.91 -8.95 -23.52
C ARG A 128 8.65 -7.99 -24.46
N LYS A 129 9.98 -8.06 -24.47
CA LYS A 129 10.86 -7.27 -25.34
C LYS A 129 10.37 -7.20 -26.78
N GLY A 130 10.34 -5.97 -27.31
CA GLY A 130 9.90 -5.65 -28.66
C GLY A 130 8.39 -5.58 -28.84
N ASN A 131 7.61 -5.74 -27.76
CA ASN A 131 6.16 -5.72 -27.74
C ASN A 131 5.54 -6.50 -28.91
N PRO A 132 5.72 -7.84 -28.98
CA PRO A 132 5.40 -8.62 -30.18
C PRO A 132 3.92 -8.64 -30.55
N LYS A 133 3.04 -8.29 -29.60
CA LYS A 133 1.59 -8.18 -29.78
C LYS A 133 1.13 -6.74 -30.06
N GLY A 134 2.03 -5.77 -30.01
CA GLY A 134 1.70 -4.36 -30.25
C GLY A 134 0.70 -3.80 -29.22
N ILE A 135 0.80 -4.24 -27.97
CA ILE A 135 -0.11 -3.83 -26.90
C ILE A 135 0.25 -2.41 -26.46
N GLU A 136 -0.67 -1.47 -26.66
CA GLU A 136 -0.53 -0.07 -26.27
C GLU A 136 -1.70 0.39 -25.39
N SER A 137 -2.85 -0.28 -25.47
CA SER A 137 -4.09 0.07 -24.78
C SER A 137 -4.94 -1.16 -24.42
N TRP A 138 -6.05 -0.95 -23.73
CA TRP A 138 -6.98 -1.98 -23.26
C TRP A 138 -7.69 -2.75 -24.39
N ASP A 139 -7.95 -2.09 -25.52
CA ASP A 139 -8.53 -2.69 -26.73
C ASP A 139 -7.60 -3.72 -27.40
N ASP A 140 -6.30 -3.61 -27.19
CA ASP A 140 -5.35 -4.64 -27.65
C ASP A 140 -5.46 -5.94 -26.86
N LEU A 141 -5.95 -5.88 -25.62
CA LEU A 141 -6.02 -7.03 -24.72
C LEU A 141 -7.17 -7.98 -25.04
N VAL A 142 -8.11 -7.57 -25.90
CA VAL A 142 -9.25 -8.38 -26.37
C VAL A 142 -9.00 -9.02 -27.74
N GLN A 143 -7.80 -8.89 -28.30
CA GLN A 143 -7.42 -9.57 -29.55
C GLN A 143 -7.35 -11.10 -29.35
N GLU A 144 -7.75 -11.89 -30.36
CA GLU A 144 -7.89 -13.35 -30.26
C GLU A 144 -6.59 -14.10 -29.91
N ASP A 145 -5.43 -13.52 -30.22
CA ASP A 145 -4.13 -14.14 -30.01
C ASP A 145 -3.36 -13.56 -28.81
N VAL A 146 -3.99 -12.74 -27.97
CA VAL A 146 -3.38 -12.19 -26.75
C VAL A 146 -3.76 -13.02 -25.53
N GLU A 147 -2.75 -13.54 -24.83
CA GLU A 147 -2.92 -14.16 -23.52
C GLU A 147 -2.42 -13.21 -22.42
N MET A 148 -3.26 -12.93 -21.43
CA MET A 148 -2.90 -12.01 -20.33
C MET A 148 -2.80 -12.71 -18.98
N VAL A 149 -2.03 -12.11 -18.08
CA VAL A 149 -1.88 -12.54 -16.68
C VAL A 149 -2.18 -11.36 -15.77
N PHE A 150 -3.11 -11.53 -14.84
CA PHE A 150 -3.30 -10.63 -13.70
C PHE A 150 -3.98 -11.40 -12.56
N PRO A 151 -3.85 -10.97 -11.29
CA PRO A 151 -4.36 -11.73 -10.16
C PRO A 151 -5.89 -11.66 -10.04
N ASN A 152 -6.47 -12.63 -9.34
CA ASN A 152 -7.91 -12.77 -9.17
C ASN A 152 -8.53 -11.55 -8.43
N PRO A 153 -9.51 -10.83 -9.02
CA PRO A 153 -10.15 -9.68 -8.38
C PRO A 153 -10.88 -10.00 -7.07
N LYS A 154 -11.30 -11.25 -6.86
CA LYS A 154 -11.95 -11.67 -5.60
C LYS A 154 -10.96 -11.68 -4.44
N THR A 155 -9.67 -11.86 -4.69
CA THR A 155 -8.65 -12.06 -3.65
C THR A 155 -7.55 -11.00 -3.62
N SER A 156 -7.43 -10.16 -4.65
CA SER A 156 -6.34 -9.19 -4.76
C SER A 156 -6.82 -7.82 -5.21
N GLY A 157 -6.35 -6.76 -4.53
CA GLY A 157 -6.59 -5.37 -4.92
C GLY A 157 -6.09 -5.06 -6.33
N ASN A 158 -4.92 -5.57 -6.69
CA ASN A 158 -4.38 -5.47 -8.05
C ASN A 158 -5.36 -6.01 -9.12
N GLY A 159 -5.99 -7.16 -8.83
CA GLY A 159 -7.02 -7.73 -9.70
C GLY A 159 -8.27 -6.86 -9.79
N ARG A 160 -8.69 -6.24 -8.67
CA ARG A 160 -9.82 -5.31 -8.64
C ARG A 160 -9.54 -4.08 -9.49
N TYR A 161 -8.42 -3.41 -9.27
CA TYR A 161 -8.04 -2.23 -10.04
C TYR A 161 -7.80 -2.56 -11.53
N THR A 162 -7.23 -3.72 -11.86
CA THR A 162 -7.12 -4.17 -13.25
C THR A 162 -8.50 -4.32 -13.91
N TYR A 163 -9.42 -5.00 -13.24
CA TYR A 163 -10.78 -5.20 -13.72
C TYR A 163 -11.54 -3.88 -13.86
N LEU A 164 -11.44 -2.99 -12.88
CA LEU A 164 -12.14 -1.70 -12.90
C LEU A 164 -11.53 -0.74 -13.93
N ALA A 165 -10.21 -0.77 -14.16
CA ALA A 165 -9.59 0.02 -15.20
C ALA A 165 -10.04 -0.43 -16.61
N ALA A 166 -10.09 -1.74 -16.85
CA ALA A 166 -10.63 -2.28 -18.11
C ALA A 166 -12.11 -1.93 -18.30
N TRP A 167 -12.91 -2.01 -17.23
CA TRP A 167 -14.32 -1.64 -17.26
C TRP A 167 -14.51 -0.14 -17.52
N GLY A 168 -13.78 0.73 -16.81
CA GLY A 168 -13.84 2.18 -16.99
C GLY A 168 -13.39 2.62 -18.38
N PHE A 169 -12.39 1.95 -18.96
CA PHE A 169 -12.05 2.11 -20.37
C PHE A 169 -13.23 1.77 -21.29
N ALA A 170 -13.88 0.62 -21.07
CA ALA A 170 -15.03 0.19 -21.88
C ALA A 170 -16.24 1.13 -21.74
N GLU A 171 -16.52 1.65 -20.54
CA GLU A 171 -17.56 2.66 -20.31
C GLU A 171 -17.35 3.90 -21.19
N ASN A 172 -16.11 4.38 -21.28
CA ASN A 172 -15.74 5.52 -22.12
C ASN A 172 -15.78 5.19 -23.61
N GLU A 173 -15.24 4.04 -24.03
CA GLU A 173 -15.17 3.64 -25.44
C GLU A 173 -16.56 3.39 -26.06
N PHE A 174 -17.50 2.87 -25.27
CA PHE A 174 -18.83 2.49 -25.74
C PHE A 174 -19.95 3.44 -25.31
N ASP A 175 -19.61 4.65 -24.86
CA ASP A 175 -20.58 5.67 -24.41
C ASP A 175 -21.60 5.13 -23.37
N GLY A 176 -21.17 4.22 -22.49
CA GLY A 176 -22.01 3.59 -21.47
C GLY A 176 -22.98 2.50 -21.98
N ASP A 177 -22.77 1.94 -23.18
CA ASP A 177 -23.58 0.82 -23.68
C ASP A 177 -23.28 -0.49 -22.94
N GLU A 178 -24.17 -0.86 -22.02
CA GLU A 178 -24.01 -2.04 -21.14
C GLU A 178 -23.79 -3.35 -21.92
N GLU A 179 -24.40 -3.54 -23.09
CA GLU A 179 -24.23 -4.79 -23.86
C GLU A 179 -22.82 -4.88 -24.44
N GLN A 180 -22.31 -3.78 -25.00
CA GLN A 180 -20.96 -3.72 -25.57
C GLN A 180 -19.87 -3.81 -24.48
N ILE A 181 -20.10 -3.17 -23.33
CA ILE A 181 -19.19 -3.25 -22.17
C ILE A 181 -19.11 -4.67 -21.64
N GLU A 182 -20.24 -5.36 -21.51
CA GLU A 182 -20.26 -6.76 -21.08
C GLU A 182 -19.57 -7.68 -22.09
N GLU A 183 -19.75 -7.46 -23.39
CA GLU A 183 -19.07 -8.22 -24.44
C GLU A 183 -17.55 -8.01 -24.40
N PHE A 184 -17.10 -6.76 -24.28
CA PHE A 184 -15.70 -6.41 -24.10
C PHE A 184 -15.11 -7.10 -22.86
N MET A 185 -15.75 -6.94 -21.71
CA MET A 185 -15.25 -7.51 -20.46
C MET A 185 -15.30 -9.05 -20.46
N SER A 186 -16.26 -9.67 -21.16
CA SER A 186 -16.31 -11.11 -21.34
C SER A 186 -15.10 -11.61 -22.14
N THR A 187 -14.77 -10.93 -23.25
CA THR A 187 -13.59 -11.27 -24.08
C THR A 187 -12.29 -11.02 -23.33
N PHE A 188 -12.19 -9.88 -22.64
CA PHE A 188 -11.05 -9.53 -21.78
C PHE A 188 -10.80 -10.62 -20.74
N LEU A 189 -11.83 -11.06 -20.01
CA LEU A 189 -11.66 -12.12 -19.00
C LEU A 189 -11.38 -13.49 -19.62
N ALA A 190 -11.86 -13.77 -20.83
CA ALA A 190 -11.59 -15.03 -21.54
C ALA A 190 -10.12 -15.14 -21.99
N ASN A 191 -9.46 -14.01 -22.26
CA ASN A 191 -8.05 -13.95 -22.61
C ASN A 191 -7.09 -14.11 -21.40
N VAL A 192 -7.61 -14.23 -20.18
CA VAL A 192 -6.79 -14.47 -18.97
C VAL A 192 -6.32 -15.92 -18.92
N ALA A 193 -5.02 -16.13 -19.04
CA ALA A 193 -4.42 -17.47 -19.02
C ALA A 193 -4.47 -18.12 -17.63
N VAL A 194 -4.31 -17.33 -16.57
CA VAL A 194 -4.34 -17.82 -15.19
C VAL A 194 -4.78 -16.72 -14.21
N PHE A 195 -5.74 -17.07 -13.34
CA PHE A 195 -6.14 -16.23 -12.20
C PHE A 195 -5.37 -16.62 -10.95
N ASP A 196 -4.14 -16.12 -10.83
CA ASP A 196 -3.34 -16.30 -9.61
C ASP A 196 -3.99 -15.58 -8.41
N THR A 197 -3.78 -16.09 -7.19
CA THR A 197 -4.42 -15.51 -5.99
C THR A 197 -3.99 -14.06 -5.69
N GLY A 198 -2.80 -13.64 -6.14
CA GLY A 198 -2.25 -12.30 -5.88
C GLY A 198 -1.06 -11.96 -6.78
N GLY A 199 -0.63 -10.70 -6.75
CA GLY A 199 0.36 -10.13 -7.69
C GLY A 199 1.69 -10.91 -7.79
N ARG A 200 2.22 -11.42 -6.67
CA ARG A 200 3.42 -12.28 -6.68
C ARG A 200 3.21 -13.57 -7.47
N GLY A 201 2.03 -14.19 -7.36
CA GLY A 201 1.70 -15.39 -8.13
C GLY A 201 1.64 -15.07 -9.62
N ALA A 202 0.96 -13.98 -9.99
CA ALA A 202 0.87 -13.48 -11.36
C ALA A 202 2.27 -13.20 -11.95
N THR A 203 3.16 -12.58 -11.16
CA THR A 203 4.56 -12.34 -11.54
C THR A 203 5.30 -13.64 -11.81
N THR A 204 5.20 -14.64 -10.90
CA THR A 204 5.81 -15.96 -11.11
C THR A 204 5.26 -16.64 -12.38
N SER A 205 3.96 -16.56 -12.64
CA SER A 205 3.37 -17.12 -13.86
C SER A 205 3.92 -16.45 -15.13
N PHE A 206 4.01 -15.13 -15.16
CA PHE A 206 4.46 -14.39 -16.33
C PHE A 206 5.97 -14.50 -16.58
N ILE A 207 6.77 -14.30 -15.53
CA ILE A 207 8.23 -14.21 -15.59
C ILE A 207 8.88 -15.60 -15.57
N GLU A 208 8.57 -16.42 -14.56
CA GLU A 208 9.28 -17.69 -14.34
C GLU A 208 8.69 -18.85 -15.15
N ARG A 209 7.37 -18.84 -15.36
CA ARG A 209 6.68 -19.89 -16.12
C ARG A 209 6.39 -19.50 -17.57
N GLU A 210 6.76 -18.28 -17.95
CA GLU A 210 6.61 -17.75 -19.31
C GLU A 210 5.17 -17.86 -19.85
N ILE A 211 4.17 -17.70 -18.96
CA ILE A 211 2.75 -17.73 -19.32
C ILE A 211 2.29 -16.33 -19.71
N GLY A 212 1.55 -16.21 -20.82
CA GLY A 212 0.98 -14.95 -21.29
C GLY A 212 1.96 -14.06 -22.06
N ASP A 213 1.39 -13.15 -22.83
CA ASP A 213 2.06 -12.11 -23.61
C ASP A 213 2.25 -10.82 -22.81
N VAL A 214 1.36 -10.58 -21.84
CA VAL A 214 1.33 -9.38 -21.00
C VAL A 214 0.96 -9.71 -19.55
N LEU A 215 1.69 -9.10 -18.61
CA LEU A 215 1.30 -9.03 -17.19
C LEU A 215 0.70 -7.67 -16.91
N ILE A 216 -0.50 -7.66 -16.32
CA ILE A 216 -1.15 -6.43 -15.88
C ILE A 216 -1.00 -6.34 -14.36
N SER A 217 -0.48 -5.20 -13.89
CA SER A 217 -0.25 -4.95 -12.47
C SER A 217 -0.21 -3.44 -12.19
N PHE A 218 0.03 -3.05 -10.95
CA PHE A 218 0.32 -1.65 -10.63
C PHE A 218 1.59 -1.17 -11.35
N GLU A 219 1.60 0.08 -11.82
CA GLU A 219 2.74 0.72 -12.48
C GLU A 219 4.03 0.61 -11.64
N SER A 220 3.91 0.83 -10.34
CA SER A 220 5.00 0.65 -9.38
C SER A 220 5.54 -0.78 -9.39
N GLU A 221 4.65 -1.79 -9.45
CA GLU A 221 5.05 -3.20 -9.45
C GLU A 221 5.70 -3.62 -10.77
N VAL A 222 5.16 -3.24 -11.93
CA VAL A 222 5.76 -3.60 -13.23
C VAL A 222 7.14 -2.98 -13.41
N ASN A 223 7.36 -1.76 -12.92
CA ASN A 223 8.69 -1.13 -12.92
C ASN A 223 9.67 -1.82 -11.97
N ASN A 224 9.21 -2.26 -10.79
CA ASN A 224 10.02 -3.04 -9.86
C ASN A 224 10.39 -4.41 -10.46
N ILE A 225 9.42 -5.12 -11.05
CA ILE A 225 9.65 -6.41 -11.72
C ILE A 225 10.65 -6.25 -12.88
N ARG A 226 10.47 -5.23 -13.71
CA ARG A 226 11.39 -4.91 -14.80
C ARG A 226 12.82 -4.67 -14.29
N SER A 227 12.96 -3.94 -13.18
CA SER A 227 14.26 -3.65 -12.57
C SER A 227 14.93 -4.89 -11.99
N GLU A 228 14.16 -5.82 -11.41
CA GLU A 228 14.68 -7.04 -10.78
C GLU A 228 15.02 -8.13 -11.81
N TYR A 229 14.18 -8.33 -12.82
CA TYR A 229 14.24 -9.49 -13.71
C TYR A 229 14.87 -9.24 -15.08
N GLY A 230 15.15 -7.97 -15.43
CA GLY A 230 15.87 -7.62 -16.66
C GLY A 230 15.21 -6.48 -17.42
N SER A 231 15.75 -5.27 -17.28
CA SER A 231 15.19 -4.06 -17.89
C SER A 231 15.20 -4.05 -19.42
N ASP A 232 16.02 -4.91 -20.03
CA ASP A 232 16.16 -5.10 -21.47
C ASP A 232 15.25 -6.20 -22.02
N ASP A 233 14.62 -7.00 -21.16
CA ASP A 233 13.79 -8.15 -21.56
C ASP A 233 12.29 -7.84 -21.50
N TYR A 234 11.92 -6.72 -20.88
CA TYR A 234 10.55 -6.28 -20.72
C TYR A 234 10.39 -4.79 -21.01
N GLU A 235 9.20 -4.43 -21.49
CA GLU A 235 8.78 -3.05 -21.72
C GLU A 235 7.54 -2.77 -20.85
N VAL A 236 7.50 -1.57 -20.26
CA VAL A 236 6.36 -1.10 -19.48
C VAL A 236 5.54 -0.18 -20.36
N ILE A 237 4.24 -0.48 -20.46
CA ILE A 237 3.26 0.32 -21.18
C ILE A 237 2.25 0.83 -20.16
N VAL A 238 2.13 2.15 -20.07
CA VAL A 238 1.06 2.79 -19.31
C VAL A 238 -0.02 3.16 -20.31
N PRO A 239 -1.24 2.59 -20.23
CA PRO A 239 -2.29 2.90 -21.18
C PRO A 239 -2.71 4.38 -21.07
N PRO A 240 -3.26 4.97 -22.14
CA PRO A 240 -3.64 6.38 -22.15
C PRO A 240 -4.75 6.72 -21.15
N VAL A 241 -5.62 5.74 -20.84
CA VAL A 241 -6.62 5.80 -19.78
C VAL A 241 -6.39 4.61 -18.85
N SER A 242 -6.43 4.86 -17.56
CA SER A 242 -6.36 3.83 -16.53
C SER A 242 -7.15 4.28 -15.30
N ILE A 243 -6.93 3.63 -14.16
CA ILE A 243 -7.63 3.96 -12.91
C ILE A 243 -6.66 4.53 -11.88
N LEU A 244 -7.12 5.48 -11.08
CA LEU A 244 -6.40 5.92 -9.89
C LEU A 244 -6.42 4.78 -8.86
N ALA A 245 -5.24 4.24 -8.55
CA ALA A 245 -5.06 3.29 -7.47
C ALA A 245 -4.45 3.99 -6.27
N GLU A 246 -5.28 4.36 -5.31
CA GLU A 246 -4.86 4.98 -4.05
C GLU A 246 -4.21 3.96 -3.12
N PHE A 247 -3.13 4.39 -2.45
CA PHE A 247 -2.34 3.60 -1.50
C PHE A 247 -2.50 4.24 -0.12
N PRO A 248 -3.64 3.99 0.54
CA PRO A 248 -4.09 4.76 1.68
C PRO A 248 -3.31 4.46 2.95
N VAL A 249 -3.29 5.46 3.83
CA VAL A 249 -2.73 5.37 5.18
C VAL A 249 -3.77 5.75 6.23
N ALA A 250 -3.66 5.16 7.42
CA ALA A 250 -4.51 5.56 8.54
C ALA A 250 -3.86 5.25 9.89
N VAL A 251 -4.20 6.06 10.89
CA VAL A 251 -3.88 5.77 12.29
C VAL A 251 -4.89 4.76 12.83
N VAL A 252 -4.40 3.68 13.44
CA VAL A 252 -5.24 2.70 14.15
C VAL A 252 -5.45 3.22 15.57
N GLY A 253 -6.43 4.12 15.72
CA GLY A 253 -6.60 5.00 16.89
C GLY A 253 -6.52 4.29 18.24
N GLU A 254 -7.32 3.23 18.45
CA GLU A 254 -7.34 2.50 19.73
C GLU A 254 -5.97 1.89 20.06
N ASN A 255 -5.25 1.37 19.05
CA ASN A 255 -3.93 0.78 19.26
C ASN A 255 -2.88 1.84 19.54
N ALA A 256 -2.85 2.91 18.74
CA ALA A 256 -1.91 4.02 18.91
C ALA A 256 -2.07 4.66 20.29
N GLU A 257 -3.29 4.93 20.74
CA GLU A 257 -3.56 5.42 22.10
C GLU A 257 -3.07 4.45 23.18
N ARG A 258 -3.38 3.16 23.01
CA ARG A 258 -3.01 2.13 23.97
C ARG A 258 -1.49 1.94 24.08
N ASN A 259 -0.78 2.11 22.97
CA ASN A 259 0.67 2.02 22.93
C ASN A 259 1.36 3.33 23.35
N GLY A 260 0.63 4.42 23.54
CA GLY A 260 1.18 5.74 23.85
C GLY A 260 1.85 6.41 22.64
N ASN A 261 1.35 6.10 21.44
CA ASN A 261 1.92 6.46 20.14
C ASN A 261 1.05 7.40 19.32
N SER A 262 -0.04 7.98 19.83
CA SER A 262 -0.97 8.78 19.02
C SER A 262 -0.29 9.93 18.25
N ASP A 263 0.54 10.73 18.91
CA ASP A 263 1.33 11.81 18.29
C ASP A 263 2.38 11.28 17.31
N LEU A 264 3.04 10.19 17.67
CA LEU A 264 4.08 9.56 16.85
C LEU A 264 3.48 8.94 15.58
N ALA A 265 2.34 8.28 15.69
CA ALA A 265 1.59 7.67 14.60
C ALA A 265 1.07 8.73 13.62
N GLN A 266 0.48 9.81 14.13
CA GLN A 266 0.04 10.94 13.31
C GLN A 266 1.22 11.53 12.54
N SER A 267 2.31 11.87 13.25
CA SER A 267 3.49 12.50 12.64
C SER A 267 4.19 11.59 11.63
N TYR A 268 4.20 10.28 11.87
CA TYR A 268 4.75 9.29 10.93
C TYR A 268 4.02 9.31 9.60
N LEU A 269 2.69 9.40 9.62
CA LEU A 269 1.88 9.48 8.40
C LEU A 269 1.98 10.85 7.72
N GLU A 270 2.00 11.94 8.48
CA GLU A 270 2.25 13.30 7.95
C GLU A 270 3.61 13.40 7.27
N TYR A 271 4.63 12.73 7.81
CA TYR A 271 5.98 12.74 7.25
C TYR A 271 6.04 12.15 5.83
N LEU A 272 5.10 11.25 5.48
CA LEU A 272 5.00 10.68 4.14
C LEU A 272 4.68 11.74 3.06
N TYR A 273 4.07 12.87 3.45
CA TYR A 273 3.70 13.97 2.56
C TYR A 273 4.80 15.02 2.38
N THR A 274 5.90 14.94 3.13
CA THR A 274 7.01 15.88 2.98
C THR A 274 7.68 15.74 1.61
N GLU A 275 8.21 16.82 1.06
CA GLU A 275 8.85 16.79 -0.27
C GLU A 275 9.99 15.77 -0.37
N GLU A 276 10.77 15.60 0.71
CA GLU A 276 11.84 14.60 0.79
C GLU A 276 11.30 13.17 0.68
N THR A 277 10.28 12.83 1.49
CA THR A 277 9.66 11.51 1.41
C THR A 277 8.93 11.29 0.08
N GLN A 278 8.30 12.32 -0.49
CA GLN A 278 7.68 12.23 -1.81
C GLN A 278 8.72 11.95 -2.90
N ARG A 279 9.92 12.54 -2.82
CA ARG A 279 11.03 12.23 -3.73
C ARG A 279 11.53 10.79 -3.56
N LEU A 280 11.59 10.29 -2.32
CA LEU A 280 11.90 8.89 -2.04
C LEU A 280 10.84 7.95 -2.63
N LEU A 281 9.55 8.24 -2.40
CA LEU A 281 8.41 7.49 -2.95
C LEU A 281 8.47 7.40 -4.48
N ALA A 282 8.72 8.52 -5.17
CA ALA A 282 8.90 8.55 -6.61
C ALA A 282 10.08 7.69 -7.08
N GLY A 283 11.20 7.70 -6.35
CA GLY A 283 12.35 6.82 -6.58
C GLY A 283 12.04 5.32 -6.42
N PHE A 284 10.98 4.96 -5.70
CA PHE A 284 10.46 3.60 -5.58
C PHE A 284 9.34 3.28 -6.60
N ASN A 285 9.22 4.07 -7.67
CA ASN A 285 8.25 3.92 -8.76
C ASN A 285 6.78 4.19 -8.37
N TYR A 286 6.53 4.93 -7.28
CA TYR A 286 5.18 5.40 -6.96
C TYR A 286 4.92 6.77 -7.56
N ARG A 287 3.71 7.02 -8.04
CA ARG A 287 3.29 8.38 -8.36
C ARG A 287 3.00 9.14 -7.07
N VAL A 288 3.26 10.44 -7.09
CA VAL A 288 3.21 11.32 -5.91
C VAL A 288 2.47 12.60 -6.24
N HIS A 289 2.01 13.32 -5.22
CA HIS A 289 1.19 14.52 -5.39
C HIS A 289 1.99 15.82 -5.33
N ASN A 290 3.22 15.78 -4.80
CA ASN A 290 4.06 16.98 -4.69
C ASN A 290 4.50 17.48 -6.08
N GLU A 291 4.03 18.67 -6.48
CA GLU A 291 4.24 19.25 -7.82
C GLU A 291 5.71 19.31 -8.25
N ALA A 292 6.62 19.65 -7.33
CA ALA A 292 8.05 19.75 -7.63
C ALA A 292 8.65 18.36 -7.92
N VAL A 293 8.22 17.34 -7.17
CA VAL A 293 8.66 15.95 -7.39
C VAL A 293 8.02 15.37 -8.65
N VAL A 294 6.76 15.70 -8.94
CA VAL A 294 6.10 15.31 -10.20
C VAL A 294 6.89 15.84 -11.40
N GLU A 295 7.32 17.10 -11.37
CA GLU A 295 8.15 17.67 -12.45
C GLU A 295 9.53 16.99 -12.53
N GLU A 296 10.16 16.68 -11.40
CA GLU A 296 11.46 16.00 -11.34
C GLU A 296 11.42 14.58 -11.93
N PHE A 297 10.30 13.87 -11.79
CA PHE A 297 10.12 12.48 -12.23
C PHE A 297 9.24 12.33 -13.48
N ALA A 298 8.95 13.42 -14.21
CA ALA A 298 8.05 13.40 -15.36
C ALA A 298 8.48 12.41 -16.47
N ASP A 299 9.79 12.22 -16.67
CA ASP A 299 10.31 11.25 -17.65
C ASP A 299 10.08 9.78 -17.23
N GLN A 300 9.85 9.52 -15.94
CA GLN A 300 9.63 8.18 -15.40
C GLN A 300 8.15 7.75 -15.48
N PHE A 301 7.23 8.71 -15.36
CA PHE A 301 5.80 8.47 -15.28
C PHE A 301 5.08 9.07 -16.49
N PRO A 302 4.77 8.27 -17.53
CA PRO A 302 4.01 8.72 -18.68
C PRO A 302 2.69 9.37 -18.28
N GLU A 303 2.26 10.36 -19.06
CA GLU A 303 0.93 10.96 -18.91
C GLU A 303 -0.15 9.91 -19.19
N THR A 304 -1.16 9.87 -18.34
CA THR A 304 -2.30 8.95 -18.43
C THR A 304 -3.50 9.61 -17.73
N GLU A 305 -4.68 9.45 -18.30
CA GLU A 305 -5.92 9.84 -17.66
C GLU A 305 -6.28 8.80 -16.58
N LEU A 306 -6.49 9.26 -15.35
CA LEU A 306 -6.79 8.40 -14.22
C LEU A 306 -8.25 8.55 -13.83
N LEU A 307 -9.02 7.50 -14.07
CA LEU A 307 -10.41 7.41 -13.63
C LEU A 307 -10.46 7.20 -12.12
N GLU A 308 -11.29 7.96 -11.42
CA GLU A 308 -11.57 7.73 -10.01
C GLU A 308 -12.68 6.67 -9.86
N VAL A 309 -12.51 5.77 -8.89
CA VAL A 309 -13.49 4.70 -8.65
C VAL A 309 -14.86 5.29 -8.31
N ASP A 310 -14.89 6.34 -7.50
CA ASP A 310 -16.14 6.94 -7.03
C ASP A 310 -16.89 7.66 -8.17
N ASP A 311 -16.16 8.26 -9.11
CA ASP A 311 -16.75 8.93 -10.27
C ASP A 311 -17.39 7.95 -11.27
N VAL A 312 -16.75 6.79 -11.50
CA VAL A 312 -17.19 5.81 -12.50
C VAL A 312 -18.17 4.79 -11.91
N PHE A 313 -17.96 4.38 -10.66
CA PHE A 313 -18.66 3.25 -10.05
C PHE A 313 -19.44 3.61 -8.77
N GLY A 314 -19.43 4.87 -8.36
CA GLY A 314 -20.15 5.36 -7.18
C GLY A 314 -19.32 5.27 -5.91
N SER A 315 -19.15 4.07 -5.35
CA SER A 315 -18.33 3.87 -4.15
C SER A 315 -17.69 2.48 -4.11
N TRP A 316 -16.63 2.33 -3.32
CA TRP A 316 -16.04 1.02 -3.08
C TRP A 316 -17.02 -0.02 -2.55
N ASP A 317 -17.98 0.36 -1.71
CA ASP A 317 -19.02 -0.56 -1.22
C ASP A 317 -19.92 -1.06 -2.35
N GLU A 318 -20.40 -0.15 -3.20
CA GLU A 318 -21.22 -0.48 -4.38
C GLU A 318 -20.44 -1.33 -5.38
N VAL A 319 -19.15 -1.03 -5.60
CA VAL A 319 -18.23 -1.82 -6.43
C VAL A 319 -18.10 -3.25 -5.89
N MET A 320 -17.83 -3.38 -4.59
CA MET A 320 -17.64 -4.65 -3.93
C MET A 320 -18.91 -5.50 -3.97
N GLU A 321 -20.09 -4.90 -3.80
CA GLU A 321 -21.38 -5.59 -3.93
C GLU A 321 -21.66 -6.01 -5.39
N THR A 322 -21.55 -5.07 -6.33
CA THR A 322 -22.01 -5.22 -7.72
C THR A 322 -21.09 -6.13 -8.54
N HIS A 323 -19.78 -5.90 -8.47
CA HIS A 323 -18.82 -6.61 -9.33
C HIS A 323 -18.22 -7.83 -8.65
N PHE A 324 -17.82 -7.68 -7.38
CA PHE A 324 -17.01 -8.67 -6.68
C PHE A 324 -17.79 -9.53 -5.67
N GLY A 325 -19.05 -9.21 -5.39
CA GLY A 325 -19.94 -10.02 -4.55
C GLY A 325 -20.20 -11.41 -5.14
N SER A 326 -20.67 -12.34 -4.31
CA SER A 326 -21.04 -13.69 -4.75
C SER A 326 -22.18 -13.61 -5.77
N GLY A 327 -21.94 -14.06 -7.00
CA GLY A 327 -22.89 -13.93 -8.12
C GLY A 327 -22.91 -12.53 -8.77
N GLY A 328 -21.99 -11.64 -8.40
CA GLY A 328 -21.81 -10.33 -9.03
C GLY A 328 -21.30 -10.41 -10.47
N ARG A 329 -21.06 -9.25 -11.10
CA ARG A 329 -20.73 -9.15 -12.53
C ARG A 329 -19.53 -10.00 -12.94
N LEU A 330 -18.45 -10.05 -12.14
CA LEU A 330 -17.29 -10.89 -12.45
C LEU A 330 -17.69 -12.37 -12.60
N ASP A 331 -18.49 -12.89 -11.67
CA ASP A 331 -18.91 -14.30 -11.69
C ASP A 331 -19.86 -14.59 -12.85
N GLN A 332 -20.62 -13.59 -13.30
CA GLN A 332 -21.53 -13.72 -14.44
C GLN A 332 -20.76 -13.75 -15.75
N LEU A 333 -19.78 -12.85 -15.92
CA LEU A 333 -18.94 -12.77 -17.11
C LEU A 333 -18.08 -14.02 -17.29
N GLN A 334 -17.46 -14.53 -16.23
CA GLN A 334 -16.62 -15.74 -16.28
C GLN A 334 -17.39 -17.05 -16.58
N ARG A 335 -18.72 -17.03 -16.54
CA ARG A 335 -19.57 -18.19 -16.86
C ARG A 335 -20.04 -18.23 -18.31
N ARG A 336 -19.91 -17.12 -19.04
CA ARG A 336 -20.32 -17.01 -20.44
C ARG A 336 -19.32 -17.74 -21.34
#